data_AF-A0A1S4E8Q8-F1
#
_entry.id   AF-A0A1S4E8Q8-F1
#
_cell.length_a   1.000
_cell.length_b   1.000
_cell.length_c   1.000
_cell.angle_alpha   90.00
_cell.angle_beta   90.00
_cell.angle_gamma   90.00
#
_symmetry.space_group_name_H-M   'P 1'
#
loop_
_entity.id
_entity.type
_entity.pdbx_description
1 polymer ?
#
loop_
_entity_poly.entity_id
_entity_poly.type
_entity_poly.pdbx_seq_one_letter_code
_entity_poly.pdbx_strand_id
1 'polypeptide(L)' 'MENSVLRRMNLNSFLMVPVQRVTKYPLLLARLYKVTPDHHTGKDLLIEAQHNIQLHLEHINSVSINVSGERSDHYAMGAD' A
#
# COMPACT_ATOMS: atom_id res chain seq x y z
N MET A 1 -9.03 2.45 31.99
CA MET A 1 -7.70 3.05 31.71
C MET A 1 -7.53 3.11 30.21
N GLU A 2 -7.36 4.29 29.61
CA GLU A 2 -6.95 4.37 28.21
C GLU A 2 -5.47 4.03 28.08
N ASN A 3 -5.13 3.18 27.10
CA ASN A 3 -3.74 2.92 26.76
C ASN A 3 -3.22 4.09 25.91
N SER A 4 -2.39 4.94 26.49
CA SER A 4 -1.82 6.13 25.82
C SER A 4 -0.96 5.79 24.60
N VAL A 5 -0.37 4.59 24.55
CA VAL A 5 0.42 4.10 23.40
C VAL A 5 -0.45 3.98 22.15
N LEU A 6 -1.74 3.68 22.30
CA LEU A 6 -2.66 3.52 21.18
C LEU A 6 -3.04 4.85 20.51
N ARG A 7 -2.73 5.99 21.13
CA ARG A 7 -3.04 7.33 20.60
C ARG A 7 -4.49 7.46 20.11
N ARG A 8 -5.43 6.85 20.84
CA ARG A 8 -6.88 6.82 20.52
C ARG A 8 -7.25 6.06 19.24
N MET A 9 -6.36 5.21 18.72
CA MET A 9 -6.65 4.34 17.58
C MET A 9 -7.32 3.04 18.04
N ASN A 10 -8.36 2.64 17.31
CA ASN A 10 -8.97 1.32 17.46
C ASN A 10 -8.27 0.29 16.55
N LEU A 11 -8.59 -0.99 16.73
CA LEU A 11 -7.97 -2.08 15.97
C LEU A 11 -8.12 -1.90 14.45
N ASN A 12 -9.29 -1.49 13.97
CA ASN A 12 -9.53 -1.27 12.54
C ASN A 12 -8.62 -0.18 11.97
N SER A 13 -8.34 0.87 12.73
CA SER A 13 -7.38 1.90 12.34
C SER A 13 -5.97 1.31 12.13
N PHE A 14 -5.52 0.41 13.01
CA PHE A 14 -4.21 -0.24 12.86
C PHE A 14 -4.14 -1.17 11.65
N LEU A 15 -5.22 -1.88 11.32
CA LEU A 15 -5.27 -2.76 10.13
C LEU A 15 -5.16 -1.97 8.82
N MET A 16 -5.65 -0.73 8.80
CA MET A 16 -5.59 0.12 7.61
C MET A 16 -4.23 0.81 7.42
N VAL A 17 -3.44 1.02 8.48
CA VAL A 17 -2.15 1.74 8.38
C VAL A 17 -1.17 1.10 7.39
N PRO A 18 -0.97 -0.23 7.35
CA PRO A 18 -0.09 -0.86 6.35
C PRO A 18 -0.56 -0.62 4.91
N VAL A 19 -1.86 -0.77 4.65
CA VAL A 19 -2.48 -0.54 3.33
C VAL A 19 -2.31 0.92 2.91
N GLN A 20 -2.55 1.85 3.84
CA GLN A 20 -2.34 3.26 3.58
C GLN A 20 -0.86 3.55 3.34
N ARG A 21 0.06 2.98 4.13
CA ARG A 21 1.49 3.27 4.06
C ARG A 21 2.09 2.88 2.72
N VAL A 22 1.73 1.70 2.18
CA VAL A 22 2.25 1.25 0.89
C VAL A 22 1.83 2.20 -0.25
N THR A 23 0.61 2.75 -0.20
CA THR A 23 0.13 3.73 -1.20
C THR A 23 0.78 5.12 -1.06
N LYS A 24 1.41 5.44 0.07
CA LYS A 24 2.11 6.73 0.26
C LYS A 24 3.51 6.74 -0.35
N TYR A 25 4.20 5.60 -0.42
CA TYR A 25 5.59 5.59 -0.89
C TYR A 25 5.80 6.13 -2.32
N PRO A 26 4.94 5.83 -3.32
CA PRO A 26 5.08 6.43 -4.66
C PRO A 26 5.01 7.96 -4.62
N LEU A 27 4.15 8.53 -3.77
CA LEU A 27 3.98 9.97 -3.64
C LEU A 27 5.21 10.63 -3.00
N LEU A 28 5.80 9.97 -1.99
CA LEU A 28 7.00 10.44 -1.33
C LEU A 28 8.22 10.37 -2.26
N LEU A 29 8.38 9.26 -2.99
CA LEU A 29 9.45 9.08 -3.97
C LEU A 29 9.33 10.08 -5.12
N ALA A 30 8.12 10.32 -5.64
CA ALA A 30 7.89 11.33 -6.66
C ALA A 30 8.27 12.74 -6.19
N ARG A 31 7.94 13.09 -4.93
CA ARG A 31 8.33 14.39 -4.35
C ARG A 31 9.84 14.49 -4.16
N LEU A 32 10.47 13.43 -3.68
CA LEU A 32 11.92 13.37 -3.49
C LEU A 32 12.66 13.49 -4.83
N TYR A 33 12.21 12.78 -5.86
CA TYR A 33 12.77 12.86 -7.21
C TYR A 33 12.72 14.30 -7.77
N LYS A 34 11.57 14.99 -7.62
CA LYS A 34 11.39 16.37 -8.09
C LYS A 34 12.36 17.36 -7.47
N VAL A 35 12.79 17.14 -6.23
CA VAL A 35 13.73 18.02 -5.52
C VAL A 35 15.18 17.52 -5.58
N THR A 36 15.43 16.37 -6.22
CA THR A 36 16.77 15.81 -6.37
C THR A 36 17.45 16.41 -7.61
N PRO A 37 18.66 17.01 -7.47
CA PRO A 37 19.40 17.58 -8.60
C PRO A 37 19.74 16.54 -9.68
N ASP A 38 19.80 16.96 -10.95
CA ASP A 38 20.05 16.06 -12.09
C ASP A 38 21.40 15.33 -12.00
N HIS A 39 22.41 15.97 -11.40
CA HIS A 39 23.74 15.38 -11.24
C HIS A 39 23.89 14.46 -10.02
N HIS A 40 22.82 14.32 -9.22
CA HIS A 40 22.87 13.47 -8.04
C HIS A 40 22.75 12.00 -8.43
N THR A 41 23.73 11.19 -8.07
CA THR A 41 23.82 9.77 -8.44
C THR A 41 22.61 8.93 -8.02
N GLY A 42 21.91 9.34 -6.96
CA GLY A 42 20.71 8.66 -6.48
C GLY A 42 19.41 9.03 -7.21
N LYS A 43 19.43 9.94 -8.19
CA LYS A 43 18.19 10.40 -8.85
C LYS A 43 17.50 9.28 -9.64
N ASP A 44 18.27 8.49 -10.38
CA ASP A 44 17.73 7.36 -11.14
C ASP A 44 17.21 6.24 -10.23
N LEU A 45 17.86 6.03 -9.09
CA LEU A 45 17.42 5.06 -8.07
C LEU A 45 16.04 5.40 -7.51
N LEU A 46 15.65 6.69 -7.48
CA LEU A 46 14.32 7.11 -7.03
C LEU A 46 13.23 6.72 -8.03
N ILE A 47 13.52 6.80 -9.33
CA ILE A 47 12.60 6.34 -10.39
C ILE A 47 12.45 4.81 -10.29
N GLU A 48 13.56 4.09 -10.18
CA GLU A 48 13.55 2.63 -10.05
C GLU A 48 12.75 2.19 -8.82
N ALA A 49 13.02 2.79 -7.65
CA ALA A 49 12.29 2.51 -6.43
C ALA A 49 10.78 2.82 -6.57
N GLN A 50 10.43 3.93 -7.25
CA GLN A 50 9.04 4.28 -7.50
C GLN A 50 8.35 3.24 -8.37
N HIS A 51 8.99 2.81 -9.45
CA HIS A 51 8.49 1.78 -10.34
C HIS A 51 8.28 0.44 -9.61
N ASN A 52 9.28 -0.01 -8.84
CA ASN A 52 9.20 -1.25 -8.08
C ASN A 52 8.04 -1.25 -7.08
N ILE A 53 7.83 -0.15 -6.36
CA ILE A 53 6.69 -0.04 -5.44
C ILE A 53 5.35 -0.04 -6.18
N GLN A 54 5.28 0.60 -7.34
CA GLN A 54 4.07 0.62 -8.16
C GLN A 54 3.68 -0.80 -8.61
N LEU A 55 4.64 -1.60 -9.06
CA LEU A 55 4.43 -3.02 -9.40
C LEU A 55 3.92 -3.83 -8.20
N HIS A 56 4.48 -3.59 -7.01
CA HIS A 56 4.02 -4.28 -5.79
C HIS A 56 2.59 -3.86 -5.41
N LEU A 57 2.23 -2.58 -5.59
CA LEU A 57 0.87 -2.10 -5.36
C LEU A 57 -0.14 -2.76 -6.31
N GLU A 58 0.21 -2.87 -7.59
CA GLU A 58 -0.61 -3.55 -8.59
C GLU A 58 -0.82 -5.03 -8.22
N HIS A 59 0.23 -5.70 -7.77
CA HIS A 59 0.14 -7.08 -7.28
C HIS A 59 -0.72 -7.20 -6.02
N ILE A 60 -0.55 -6.32 -5.02
CA ILE A 60 -1.38 -6.31 -3.81
C ILE A 60 -2.86 -6.11 -4.17
N ASN A 61 -3.14 -5.20 -5.10
CA ASN A 61 -4.49 -4.94 -5.58
C ASN A 61 -5.09 -6.15 -6.30
N SER A 62 -4.33 -6.81 -7.19
CA SER A 62 -4.83 -7.99 -7.91
C SER A 62 -5.14 -9.16 -6.98
N VAL A 63 -4.28 -9.42 -5.99
CA VAL A 63 -4.52 -10.45 -4.96
C VAL A 63 -5.77 -10.11 -4.13
N SER A 64 -5.93 -8.85 -3.74
CA SER A 64 -7.10 -8.41 -2.95
C SER A 64 -8.41 -8.59 -3.72
N ILE A 65 -8.39 -8.31 -5.03
CA ILE A 65 -9.54 -8.53 -5.93
C ILE A 65 -9.85 -10.03 -6.03
N ASN A 66 -8.84 -10.88 -6.25
CA ASN A 66 -9.04 -12.33 -6.37
C ASN A 66 -9.61 -12.94 -5.08
N VAL A 67 -9.08 -12.58 -3.91
CA VAL A 67 -9.61 -13.04 -2.60
C VAL A 67 -11.07 -12.60 -2.39
N SER A 68 -11.45 -11.44 -2.91
CA SER A 68 -12.84 -10.94 -2.84
C SER A 68 -13.77 -11.67 -3.82
N GLY A 69 -13.25 -12.07 -4.98
CA GLY A 69 -13.94 -12.90 -5.98
C GLY A 69 -14.19 -14.32 -5.49
N GLU A 70 -13.16 -15.01 -5.00
CA GLU A 70 -13.26 -16.40 -4.51
C GLU A 70 -14.25 -16.56 -3.35
N ARG A 71 -14.32 -15.57 -2.45
CA ARG A 71 -15.34 -15.54 -1.39
C ARG A 71 -16.75 -15.42 -1.95
N SER A 72 -16.95 -14.62 -3.00
CA SER A 72 -18.27 -14.43 -3.62
C SER A 72 -18.74 -15.71 -4.31
N ASP A 73 -17.84 -16.45 -4.96
CA ASP A 73 -18.14 -17.73 -5.61
C ASP A 73 -18.48 -18.84 -4.60
N HIS A 74 -17.80 -18.85 -3.44
CA HIS A 74 -18.08 -19.83 -2.38
C HIS A 74 -19.43 -19.61 -1.68
N TYR A 75 -19.95 -18.38 -1.63
CA TYR A 75 -21.31 -18.11 -1.14
C TYR A 75 -22.38 -18.43 -2.19
N ALA A 76 -22.07 -18.32 -3.49
CA ALA A 76 -22.99 -18.66 -4.56
C ALA A 76 -23.24 -20.17 -4.70
N MET A 77 -22.27 -21.02 -4.31
CA MET A 77 -22.36 -22.49 -4.39
C MET A 77 -22.99 -23.18 -3.14
N GLY A 78 -23.38 -22.42 -2.11
CA GLY A 78 -23.89 -22.95 -0.84
C GLY A 78 -25.40 -22.74 -0.61
N ALA A 79 -26.16 -22.40 -1.66
CA ALA A 79 -27.59 -22.13 -1.58
C ALA A 79 -28.38 -23.14 -2.44
N ASP A 80 -28.45 -24.39 -1.97
CA ASP A 80 -29.41 -25.41 -2.42
C ASP A 80 -29.98 -26.15 -1.19
#